data_AF-A0A9Q4PSR8-F1
#
_entry.id   AF-A0A9Q4PSR8-F1
#
_cell.length_a   1.000
_cell.length_b   1.000
_cell.length_c   1.000
_cell.angle_alpha   90.00
_cell.angle_beta   90.00
_cell.angle_gamma   90.00
#
_symmetry.space_group_name_H-M   'P 1'
#
loop_
_entity.id
_entity.type
_entity.pdbx_description
1 polymer ?
#
loop_
_entity_poly.entity_id
_entity_poly.type
_entity_poly.pdbx_seq_one_letter_code
_entity_poly.pdbx_strand_id
1 'polypeptide(L)'
;MSDDKREKLREYLRNNRPKSKINLGNSSNNKEKSNKNLEDNSNLDNSNLNNSQISNNKINSNKRDYDKEPIILKDYTAYMKFHYFLYISFWVAASFLLFLYAASIYEKYDIGLNIFHFLIVFMIFILLDISIFHNLTSTNSVTKIYNNRVEIFENGFLKTKFYINSKDKIEFYTFKSFFRNYFIMFLLMFLLMFFDNKFEALIVLLFVILSIIIGLFYNILITSYIYKKSNKTLKHFFKHYGKFHIDVGWDRYSKFSYYIVEHKGISMFYFNENDYLELKKYFQTVHNKNLDKDIKLFKF
;
A
#
# COMPACT_ATOMS: atom_id res chain seq x y z
N MET A 1 -41.89 65.61 38.33
CA MET A 1 -40.70 65.61 37.45
C MET A 1 -41.15 66.21 36.13
N SER A 2 -40.62 67.37 35.72
CA SER A 2 -41.12 68.06 34.53
C SER A 2 -40.88 67.23 33.27
N ASP A 3 -41.83 67.27 32.33
CA ASP A 3 -41.78 66.50 31.08
C ASP A 3 -40.51 66.77 30.27
N ASP A 4 -39.98 67.98 30.39
CA ASP A 4 -38.74 68.43 29.77
C ASP A 4 -37.49 67.64 30.22
N LYS A 5 -37.47 67.17 31.47
CA LYS A 5 -36.41 66.28 31.98
C LYS A 5 -36.57 64.83 31.49
N ARG A 6 -37.81 64.41 31.21
CA ARG A 6 -38.08 63.07 30.67
C ARG A 6 -37.71 62.98 29.19
N GLU A 7 -37.94 64.05 28.43
CA GLU A 7 -37.61 64.07 27.00
C GLU A 7 -36.09 64.06 26.76
N LYS A 8 -35.33 64.87 27.51
CA LYS A 8 -33.85 64.87 27.44
C LYS A 8 -33.23 63.51 27.79
N LEU A 9 -33.82 62.76 28.74
CA LEU A 9 -33.34 61.43 29.09
C LEU A 9 -33.64 60.40 27.98
N ARG A 10 -34.81 60.49 27.34
CA ARG A 10 -35.17 59.63 26.20
C ARG A 10 -34.26 59.86 25.00
N GLU A 11 -33.93 61.11 24.72
CA GLU A 11 -33.03 61.50 23.64
C GLU A 11 -31.60 60.97 23.88
N TYR A 12 -31.08 61.12 25.12
CA TYR A 12 -29.78 60.58 25.49
C TYR A 12 -29.68 59.06 25.34
N LEU A 13 -30.71 58.31 25.74
CA LEU A 13 -30.75 56.85 25.63
C LEU A 13 -30.89 56.37 24.17
N ARG A 14 -31.57 57.15 23.32
CA ARG A 14 -31.71 56.82 21.89
C ARG A 14 -30.40 56.97 21.15
N ASN A 15 -29.62 58.00 21.50
CA ASN A 15 -28.34 58.30 20.86
C ASN A 15 -27.19 57.39 21.33
N ASN A 16 -27.29 56.80 22.52
CA ASN A 16 -26.22 55.96 23.10
C ASN A 16 -26.53 54.45 23.11
N ARG A 17 -27.55 53.99 22.36
CA ARG A 17 -27.87 52.55 22.31
C ARG A 17 -26.86 51.79 21.43
N PRO A 18 -26.14 50.79 21.95
CA PRO A 18 -25.21 49.99 21.16
C PRO A 18 -25.96 49.18 20.08
N LYS A 19 -25.51 49.25 18.83
CA LYS A 19 -26.07 48.48 17.71
C LYS A 19 -25.43 47.09 17.69
N SER A 20 -26.10 46.07 18.23
CA SER A 20 -25.73 44.67 17.98
C SER A 20 -26.55 44.10 16.81
N LYS A 21 -25.87 43.55 15.81
CA LYS A 21 -26.47 42.63 14.82
C LYS A 21 -26.27 41.21 15.34
N ILE A 22 -27.27 40.66 15.99
CA ILE A 22 -27.30 39.23 16.34
C ILE A 22 -28.62 38.67 15.80
N ASN A 23 -28.52 37.83 14.77
CA ASN A 23 -29.61 36.98 14.32
C ASN A 23 -29.69 35.77 15.27
N LEU A 24 -30.80 35.66 16.00
CA LEU A 24 -31.14 34.50 16.81
C LEU A 24 -31.75 33.41 15.93
N GLY A 25 -31.17 32.21 16.01
CA GLY A 25 -31.77 30.95 15.54
C GLY A 25 -31.52 29.85 16.57
N ASN A 26 -32.54 29.62 17.40
CA ASN A 26 -32.73 28.65 18.48
C ASN A 26 -31.91 27.34 18.51
N SER A 27 -31.42 26.98 19.70
CA SER A 27 -31.81 25.73 20.37
C SER A 27 -31.32 25.73 21.83
N SER A 28 -32.23 25.45 22.75
CA SER A 28 -32.08 25.42 24.20
C SER A 28 -31.48 24.11 24.71
N ASN A 29 -30.46 24.19 25.57
CA ASN A 29 -30.52 23.73 26.97
C ASN A 29 -29.12 23.62 27.62
N ASN A 30 -28.88 24.49 28.61
CA ASN A 30 -28.31 24.20 29.93
C ASN A 30 -27.23 23.10 30.06
N LYS A 31 -25.98 23.49 30.35
CA LYS A 31 -25.47 23.71 31.73
C LYS A 31 -23.98 24.05 31.71
N GLU A 32 -23.62 24.96 32.61
CA GLU A 32 -22.27 25.42 32.95
C GLU A 32 -21.30 24.28 33.29
N LYS A 33 -20.03 24.40 32.87
CA LYS A 33 -18.95 24.84 33.76
C LYS A 33 -17.63 24.98 33.01
N SER A 34 -16.95 26.07 33.34
CA SER A 34 -15.57 26.41 33.04
C SER A 34 -14.57 25.30 33.40
N ASN A 35 -13.60 25.04 32.52
CA ASN A 35 -12.19 25.03 32.95
C ASN A 35 -11.24 25.18 31.76
N LYS A 36 -10.28 26.09 31.92
CA LYS A 36 -9.04 26.19 31.15
C LYS A 36 -8.26 24.87 31.32
N ASN A 37 -7.69 24.34 30.24
CA ASN A 37 -6.25 24.09 30.12
C ASN A 37 -5.90 23.55 28.73
N LEU A 38 -4.72 23.97 28.27
CA LEU A 38 -4.05 23.63 27.02
C LEU A 38 -3.81 22.12 26.88
N GLU A 39 -4.26 21.54 25.77
CA GLU A 39 -3.63 20.39 25.12
C GLU A 39 -3.90 20.50 23.60
N ASP A 40 -2.92 21.01 22.86
CA ASP A 40 -2.87 20.91 21.39
C ASP A 40 -2.60 19.45 21.03
N ASN A 41 -3.68 18.70 20.81
CA ASN A 41 -3.68 17.40 20.14
C ASN A 41 -5.04 17.17 19.47
N SER A 42 -5.28 17.85 18.35
CA SER A 42 -6.40 17.52 17.47
C SER A 42 -6.02 16.39 16.52
N ASN A 43 -6.09 15.17 17.07
CA ASN A 43 -6.49 14.00 16.29
C ASN A 43 -7.83 14.32 15.63
N LEU A 44 -7.82 14.65 14.35
CA LEU A 44 -9.03 14.62 13.52
C LEU A 44 -9.19 13.19 13.01
N ASP A 45 -9.88 12.40 13.82
CA ASP A 45 -10.66 11.25 13.37
C ASP A 45 -11.50 11.67 12.16
N ASN A 46 -11.25 11.05 11.01
CA ASN A 46 -12.18 11.11 9.88
C ASN A 46 -12.65 9.69 9.57
N SER A 47 -13.50 9.19 10.47
CA SER A 47 -14.44 8.13 10.20
C SER A 47 -15.53 8.66 9.26
N ASN A 48 -15.87 7.84 8.25
CA ASN A 48 -17.07 7.98 7.41
C ASN A 48 -17.24 9.26 6.58
N LEU A 49 -16.48 9.36 5.48
CA LEU A 49 -16.97 10.10 4.30
C LEU A 49 -17.81 9.17 3.42
N ASN A 50 -19.06 8.97 3.87
CA ASN A 50 -20.14 8.56 3.01
C ASN A 50 -20.40 9.66 1.98
N ASN A 51 -20.31 9.28 0.72
CA ASN A 51 -21.15 9.72 -0.40
C ASN A 51 -21.98 11.00 -0.11
N SER A 52 -21.40 12.17 -0.33
CA SER A 52 -22.19 13.39 -0.51
C SER A 52 -21.72 14.10 -1.78
N GLN A 53 -22.72 14.62 -2.49
CA GLN A 53 -22.65 15.19 -3.81
C GLN A 53 -21.49 16.17 -3.97
N ILE A 54 -20.82 16.05 -5.11
CA ILE A 54 -19.95 17.07 -5.70
C ILE A 54 -20.82 18.31 -5.92
N SER A 55 -20.92 19.17 -4.91
CA SER A 55 -21.38 20.53 -5.09
C SER A 55 -20.15 21.38 -5.34
N ASN A 56 -20.21 22.08 -6.48
CA ASN A 56 -19.23 23.02 -6.98
C ASN A 56 -18.88 24.07 -5.92
N ASN A 57 -17.89 23.80 -5.09
CA ASN A 57 -17.19 24.84 -4.36
C ASN A 57 -15.83 25.05 -5.01
N LYS A 58 -15.74 26.20 -5.67
CA LYS A 58 -14.58 26.82 -6.29
C LYS A 58 -13.53 27.08 -5.21
N ILE A 59 -12.88 26.02 -4.73
CA ILE A 59 -11.72 26.13 -3.85
C ILE A 59 -10.54 26.50 -4.74
N ASN A 60 -10.19 27.78 -4.70
CA ASN A 60 -8.96 28.33 -5.23
C ASN A 60 -7.78 27.86 -4.33
N SER A 61 -7.50 26.56 -4.30
CA SER A 61 -6.34 26.01 -3.57
C SER A 61 -5.19 25.85 -4.54
N ASN A 62 -4.05 26.45 -4.21
CA ASN A 62 -2.80 26.32 -4.96
C ASN A 62 -2.53 24.84 -5.28
N LYS A 63 -2.75 24.44 -6.54
CA LYS A 63 -2.34 23.13 -7.01
C LYS A 63 -0.82 23.10 -6.89
N ARG A 64 -0.28 22.13 -6.13
CA ARG A 64 1.15 21.87 -6.06
C ARG A 64 1.69 21.72 -7.47
N ASP A 65 2.72 22.49 -7.79
CA ASP A 65 3.44 22.34 -9.04
C ASP A 65 4.47 21.22 -8.87
N TYR A 66 4.13 20.01 -9.32
CA TYR A 66 5.01 18.86 -9.18
C TYR A 66 6.26 18.96 -10.06
N ASP A 67 6.32 19.90 -11.02
CA ASP A 67 7.56 20.18 -11.75
C ASP A 67 8.59 20.94 -10.90
N LYS A 68 8.14 21.79 -9.98
CA LYS A 68 8.99 22.52 -9.02
C LYS A 68 9.23 21.74 -7.74
N GLU A 69 8.20 21.09 -7.23
CA GLU A 69 8.22 20.33 -5.98
C GLU A 69 7.76 18.89 -6.26
N PRO A 70 8.60 18.03 -6.84
CA PRO A 70 8.23 16.64 -7.13
C PRO A 70 7.94 15.86 -5.83
N ILE A 71 7.13 14.81 -5.93
CA ILE A 71 7.03 13.82 -4.84
C ILE A 71 8.34 13.04 -4.79
N ILE A 72 8.89 12.87 -3.59
CA ILE A 72 10.17 12.21 -3.36
C ILE A 72 9.90 10.95 -2.55
N LEU A 73 10.07 9.79 -3.17
CA LEU A 73 9.89 8.48 -2.53
C LEU A 73 11.24 7.78 -2.40
N LYS A 74 11.40 6.99 -1.35
CA LYS A 74 12.51 6.04 -1.27
C LYS A 74 12.30 4.95 -2.32
N ASP A 75 13.33 4.66 -3.12
CA ASP A 75 13.21 3.63 -4.15
C ASP A 75 13.54 2.24 -3.58
N TYR A 76 12.53 1.36 -3.59
CA TYR A 76 12.67 -0.05 -3.21
C TYR A 76 12.74 -1.00 -4.42
N THR A 77 12.77 -0.47 -5.65
CA THR A 77 12.66 -1.28 -6.88
C THR A 77 13.74 -2.35 -7.01
N ALA A 78 15.00 -1.99 -6.75
CA ALA A 78 16.11 -2.94 -6.82
C ALA A 78 15.93 -4.09 -5.82
N TYR A 79 15.65 -3.74 -4.57
CA TYR A 79 15.38 -4.72 -3.53
C TYR A 79 14.19 -5.63 -3.86
N MET A 80 13.06 -5.06 -4.30
CA MET A 80 11.85 -5.84 -4.57
C MET A 80 12.04 -6.85 -5.70
N LYS A 81 12.91 -6.57 -6.69
CA LYS A 81 13.30 -7.57 -7.70
C LYS A 81 14.03 -8.75 -7.07
N PHE A 82 14.99 -8.49 -6.17
CA PHE A 82 15.70 -9.54 -5.44
C PHE A 82 14.76 -10.31 -4.51
N HIS A 83 13.89 -9.61 -3.78
CA HIS A 83 12.89 -10.24 -2.93
C HIS A 83 12.00 -11.20 -3.72
N TYR A 84 11.46 -10.78 -4.87
CA TYR A 84 10.65 -11.68 -5.70
C TYR A 84 11.45 -12.87 -6.24
N PHE A 85 12.73 -12.69 -6.57
CA PHE A 85 13.60 -13.80 -6.96
C PHE A 85 13.79 -14.79 -5.80
N LEU A 86 14.17 -14.31 -4.62
CA LEU A 86 14.34 -15.14 -3.42
C LEU A 86 13.05 -15.83 -3.00
N TYR A 87 11.94 -15.12 -3.13
CA TYR A 87 10.61 -15.63 -2.86
C TYR A 87 10.28 -16.84 -3.75
N ILE A 88 10.53 -16.76 -5.05
CA ILE A 88 10.34 -17.87 -5.99
C ILE A 88 11.34 -19.00 -5.68
N SER A 89 12.60 -18.68 -5.44
CA SER A 89 13.62 -19.68 -5.10
C SER A 89 13.27 -20.43 -3.81
N PHE A 90 12.78 -19.71 -2.79
CA PHE A 90 12.32 -20.29 -1.53
C PHE A 90 11.12 -21.21 -1.74
N TRP A 91 10.15 -20.80 -2.56
CA TRP A 91 9.02 -21.68 -2.93
C TRP A 91 9.48 -22.98 -3.55
N VAL A 92 10.38 -22.91 -4.54
CA VAL A 92 10.91 -24.11 -5.21
C VAL A 92 11.64 -25.00 -4.21
N ALA A 93 12.48 -24.43 -3.35
CA ALA A 93 13.19 -25.17 -2.32
C ALA A 93 12.23 -25.81 -1.30
N ALA A 94 11.21 -25.07 -0.83
CA ALA A 94 10.21 -25.56 0.10
C ALA A 94 9.38 -26.71 -0.51
N SER A 95 8.93 -26.57 -1.76
CA SER A 95 8.22 -27.63 -2.46
C SER A 95 9.08 -28.87 -2.68
N PHE A 96 10.37 -28.71 -3.01
CA PHE A 96 11.30 -29.83 -3.15
C PHE A 96 11.55 -30.55 -1.82
N LEU A 97 11.73 -29.82 -0.72
CA LEU A 97 11.90 -30.40 0.62
C LEU A 97 10.64 -31.13 1.09
N LEU A 98 9.45 -30.59 0.79
CA LEU A 98 8.18 -31.26 1.08
C LEU A 98 8.01 -32.53 0.24
N PHE A 99 8.49 -32.55 -0.99
CA PHE A 99 8.53 -33.76 -1.81
C PHE A 99 9.45 -34.83 -1.21
N LEU A 100 10.69 -34.46 -0.83
CA LEU A 100 11.60 -35.37 -0.14
C LEU A 100 10.98 -35.90 1.16
N TYR A 101 10.28 -35.04 1.91
CA TYR A 101 9.54 -35.45 3.09
C TYR A 101 8.47 -36.49 2.76
N ALA A 102 7.67 -36.28 1.71
CA ALA A 102 6.67 -37.26 1.27
C ALA A 102 7.30 -38.62 0.90
N ALA A 103 8.41 -38.61 0.16
CA ALA A 103 9.16 -39.83 -0.16
C ALA A 103 9.70 -40.52 1.11
N SER A 104 10.18 -39.73 2.07
CA SER A 104 10.76 -40.22 3.33
C SER A 104 9.75 -40.96 4.23
N ILE A 105 8.45 -40.66 4.11
CA ILE A 105 7.38 -41.38 4.81
C ILE A 105 7.34 -42.85 4.40
N TYR A 106 7.63 -43.16 3.13
CA TYR A 106 7.66 -44.52 2.61
C TYR A 106 8.89 -45.29 3.09
N GLU A 107 10.01 -44.59 3.29
CA GLU A 107 11.28 -45.18 3.70
C GLU A 107 11.51 -45.20 5.24
N LYS A 108 10.52 -44.79 6.04
CA LYS A 108 10.61 -44.69 7.52
C LYS A 108 11.77 -43.81 8.04
N TYR A 109 12.05 -42.71 7.35
CA TYR A 109 12.99 -41.71 7.83
C TYR A 109 12.47 -40.95 9.06
N ASP A 110 13.39 -40.36 9.84
CA ASP A 110 13.05 -39.52 10.99
C ASP A 110 12.38 -38.20 10.54
N ILE A 111 11.08 -38.13 10.78
CA ILE A 111 10.22 -36.97 10.49
C ILE A 111 10.73 -35.70 11.18
N GLY A 112 11.24 -35.82 12.42
CA GLY A 112 11.72 -34.67 13.19
C GLY A 112 12.94 -34.02 12.55
N LEU A 113 13.85 -34.84 12.03
CA LEU A 113 15.05 -34.37 11.33
C LEU A 113 14.69 -33.57 10.06
N ASN A 114 13.70 -34.02 9.28
CA ASN A 114 13.29 -33.33 8.05
C ASN A 114 12.62 -31.97 8.33
N ILE A 115 11.77 -31.90 9.36
CA ILE A 115 11.18 -30.63 9.81
C ILE A 115 12.29 -29.65 10.25
N PHE A 116 13.28 -30.14 10.99
CA PHE A 116 14.41 -29.32 11.43
C PHE A 116 15.22 -28.75 10.25
N HIS A 117 15.54 -29.56 9.24
CA HIS A 117 16.20 -29.09 8.02
C HIS A 117 15.38 -28.02 7.28
N PHE A 118 14.07 -28.24 7.15
CA PHE A 118 13.17 -27.27 6.55
C PHE A 118 13.21 -25.92 7.29
N LEU A 119 13.17 -25.94 8.63
CA LEU A 119 13.27 -24.73 9.45
C LEU A 119 14.61 -24.01 9.26
N ILE A 120 15.73 -24.74 9.17
CA ILE A 120 17.04 -24.15 8.88
C ILE A 120 17.02 -23.42 7.54
N VAL A 121 16.54 -24.09 6.48
CA VAL A 121 16.45 -23.49 5.14
C VAL A 121 15.57 -22.24 5.17
N PHE A 122 14.41 -22.31 5.83
CA PHE A 122 13.52 -21.15 5.99
C PHE A 122 14.23 -19.96 6.67
N MET A 123 14.97 -20.22 7.75
CA MET A 123 15.71 -19.18 8.48
C MET A 123 16.82 -18.58 7.63
N ILE A 124 17.55 -19.39 6.85
CA ILE A 124 18.59 -18.90 5.92
C ILE A 124 17.98 -17.92 4.90
N PHE A 125 16.84 -18.27 4.30
CA PHE A 125 16.18 -17.40 3.33
C PHE A 125 15.69 -16.09 3.94
N ILE A 126 15.16 -16.11 5.18
CA ILE A 126 14.76 -14.89 5.89
C ILE A 126 15.98 -14.00 6.16
N LEU A 127 17.05 -14.56 6.71
CA LEU A 127 18.26 -13.80 7.04
C LEU A 127 18.90 -13.19 5.79
N LEU A 128 18.95 -13.96 4.70
CA LEU A 128 19.50 -13.51 3.43
C LEU A 128 18.68 -12.35 2.83
N ASP A 129 17.34 -12.46 2.86
CA ASP A 129 16.45 -11.41 2.35
C ASP A 129 16.56 -10.11 3.18
N ILE A 130 16.58 -10.23 4.52
CA ILE A 130 16.79 -9.08 5.42
C ILE A 130 18.16 -8.43 5.20
N SER A 131 19.20 -9.23 4.98
CA SER A 131 20.56 -8.73 4.71
C SER A 131 20.62 -7.95 3.38
N ILE A 132 20.04 -8.51 2.32
CA ILE A 132 19.95 -7.85 1.01
C ILE A 132 19.10 -6.59 1.09
N PHE A 133 17.99 -6.62 1.84
CA PHE A 133 17.19 -5.44 2.12
C PHE A 133 18.03 -4.32 2.73
N HIS A 134 18.81 -4.62 3.78
CA HIS A 134 19.62 -3.60 4.42
C HIS A 134 20.68 -3.02 3.48
N ASN A 135 21.35 -3.87 2.71
CA ASN A 135 22.39 -3.46 1.77
C ASN A 135 21.82 -2.60 0.63
N LEU A 136 20.80 -3.09 -0.08
CA LEU A 136 20.23 -2.40 -1.25
C LEU A 136 19.38 -1.19 -0.89
N THR A 137 18.90 -1.07 0.34
CA THR A 137 18.17 0.14 0.78
C THR A 137 19.03 1.12 1.57
N SER A 138 20.31 0.81 1.76
CA SER A 138 21.30 1.75 2.29
C SER A 138 21.80 2.73 1.24
N THR A 139 21.65 2.40 -0.04
CA THR A 139 21.93 3.32 -1.15
C THR A 139 20.97 4.51 -1.11
N ASN A 140 21.44 5.69 -1.53
CA ASN A 140 20.62 6.89 -1.66
C ASN A 140 19.79 6.85 -2.95
N SER A 141 18.96 5.80 -3.08
CA SER A 141 18.06 5.59 -4.20
C SER A 141 16.71 6.24 -3.95
N VAL A 142 16.29 7.10 -4.88
CA VAL A 142 15.13 7.98 -4.71
C VAL A 142 14.35 8.05 -6.02
N THR A 143 13.04 7.92 -5.92
CA THR A 143 12.10 8.10 -7.04
C THR A 143 11.46 9.48 -6.92
N LYS A 144 11.70 10.34 -7.92
CA LYS A 144 11.07 11.65 -8.04
C LYS A 144 9.92 11.60 -9.04
N ILE A 145 8.74 12.04 -8.61
CA ILE A 145 7.53 12.03 -9.43
C ILE A 145 7.13 13.47 -9.71
N TYR A 146 7.15 13.81 -11.00
CA TYR A 146 6.77 15.09 -11.57
C TYR A 146 5.37 15.00 -12.20
N ASN A 147 4.89 16.09 -12.81
CA ASN A 147 3.55 16.12 -13.44
C ASN A 147 3.36 15.00 -14.47
N ASN A 148 4.31 14.84 -15.39
CA ASN A 148 4.19 13.88 -16.51
C ASN A 148 5.35 12.90 -16.60
N ARG A 149 6.21 12.82 -15.57
CA ARG A 149 7.38 11.95 -15.61
C ARG A 149 7.78 11.47 -14.23
N VAL A 150 8.45 10.33 -14.22
CA VAL A 150 9.07 9.73 -13.04
C VAL A 150 10.54 9.51 -13.34
N GLU A 151 11.38 9.91 -12.40
CA GLU A 151 12.83 9.82 -12.50
C GLU A 151 13.37 9.06 -11.29
N ILE A 152 14.13 7.98 -11.53
CA ILE A 152 14.78 7.20 -10.48
C ILE A 152 16.25 7.59 -10.45
N PHE A 153 16.68 8.07 -9.29
CA PHE A 153 18.07 8.42 -9.00
C PHE A 153 18.69 7.37 -8.09
N GLU A 154 19.95 7.04 -8.33
CA GLU A 154 20.76 6.18 -7.47
C GLU A 154 22.06 6.89 -7.19
N ASN A 155 22.34 7.17 -5.90
CA ASN A 155 23.52 7.92 -5.47
C ASN A 155 23.71 9.27 -6.21
N GLY A 156 22.59 9.95 -6.50
CA GLY A 156 22.58 11.24 -7.20
C GLY A 156 22.58 11.15 -8.72
N PHE A 157 22.81 9.98 -9.32
CA PHE A 157 22.80 9.78 -10.77
C PHE A 157 21.44 9.31 -11.28
N LEU A 158 20.96 9.90 -12.38
CA LEU A 158 19.72 9.49 -13.02
C LEU A 158 19.91 8.12 -13.69
N LYS A 159 19.16 7.12 -13.24
CA LYS A 159 19.21 5.75 -13.75
C LYS A 159 18.10 5.45 -14.75
N THR A 160 16.89 5.89 -14.42
CA THR A 160 15.69 5.60 -15.22
C THR A 160 14.82 6.84 -15.31
N LYS A 161 14.25 7.06 -16.48
CA LYS A 161 13.26 8.10 -16.73
C LYS A 161 12.08 7.51 -17.48
N PHE A 162 10.86 7.80 -17.02
CA PHE A 162 9.62 7.35 -17.62
C PHE A 162 8.65 8.51 -17.74
N TYR A 163 7.95 8.63 -18.86
CA TYR A 163 6.92 9.66 -19.05
C TYR A 163 5.53 9.03 -18.93
N ILE A 164 4.70 9.57 -18.03
CA ILE A 164 3.34 9.11 -17.81
C ILE A 164 2.41 9.82 -18.79
N ASN A 165 1.76 9.04 -19.65
CA ASN A 165 0.68 9.51 -20.50
C ASN A 165 -0.67 9.36 -19.80
N SER A 166 -1.63 10.22 -20.13
CA SER A 166 -2.99 10.14 -19.57
C SER A 166 -3.69 8.80 -19.86
N LYS A 167 -3.35 8.19 -21.00
CA LYS A 167 -3.86 6.89 -21.44
C LYS A 167 -3.23 5.69 -20.73
N ASP A 168 -2.13 5.89 -19.99
CA ASP A 168 -1.43 4.79 -19.35
C ASP A 168 -2.32 4.10 -18.31
N LYS A 169 -2.32 2.77 -18.36
CA LYS A 169 -2.99 1.94 -17.36
C LYS A 169 -2.24 2.07 -16.04
N ILE A 170 -2.99 2.21 -14.95
CA ILE A 170 -2.45 2.25 -13.59
C ILE A 170 -3.10 1.12 -12.82
N GLU A 171 -2.28 0.26 -12.24
CA GLU A 171 -2.74 -0.94 -11.57
C GLU A 171 -1.95 -1.17 -10.29
N PHE A 172 -2.61 -1.69 -9.25
CA PHE A 172 -1.89 -2.28 -8.14
C PHE A 172 -1.44 -3.69 -8.54
N TYR A 173 -0.14 -3.92 -8.51
CA TYR A 173 0.37 -5.26 -8.77
C TYR A 173 -0.04 -6.16 -7.62
N THR A 174 -0.95 -7.09 -7.91
CA THR A 174 -1.56 -7.94 -6.91
C THR A 174 -0.94 -9.33 -6.92
N PHE A 175 -1.02 -9.97 -5.75
CA PHE A 175 -0.60 -11.35 -5.53
C PHE A 175 -1.16 -12.36 -6.56
N LYS A 176 -2.37 -12.12 -7.09
CA LYS A 176 -2.97 -12.91 -8.17
C LYS A 176 -2.16 -12.89 -9.47
N SER A 177 -1.55 -11.76 -9.83
CA SER A 177 -0.69 -11.65 -11.01
C SER A 177 0.58 -12.49 -10.86
N PHE A 178 1.13 -12.53 -9.64
CA PHE A 178 2.22 -13.44 -9.31
C PHE A 178 1.74 -14.90 -9.42
N PHE A 179 0.63 -15.25 -8.78
CA PHE A 179 0.09 -16.61 -8.79
C PHE A 179 -0.16 -17.15 -10.21
N ARG A 180 -0.81 -16.36 -11.07
CA ARG A 180 -1.12 -16.77 -12.45
C ARG A 180 0.12 -17.16 -13.25
N ASN A 181 1.26 -16.51 -13.01
CA ASN A 181 2.48 -16.73 -13.78
C ASN A 181 3.24 -17.98 -13.32
N TYR A 182 3.21 -18.28 -12.02
CA TYR A 182 4.01 -19.37 -11.45
C TYR A 182 3.20 -20.64 -11.18
N PHE A 183 1.87 -20.53 -11.04
CA PHE A 183 0.97 -21.67 -10.78
C PHE A 183 0.99 -22.71 -11.91
N ILE A 184 1.09 -22.28 -13.18
CA ILE A 184 1.10 -23.20 -14.34
C ILE A 184 2.39 -24.02 -14.37
N MET A 185 3.55 -23.42 -14.10
CA MET A 185 4.83 -24.13 -14.06
C MET A 185 4.83 -25.17 -12.93
N PHE A 186 4.21 -24.85 -11.81
CA PHE A 186 4.01 -25.76 -10.68
C PHE A 186 3.05 -26.89 -11.02
N LEU A 187 1.87 -26.59 -11.60
CA LEU A 187 0.92 -27.60 -12.07
C LEU A 187 1.59 -28.56 -13.07
N LEU A 188 2.49 -28.05 -13.92
CA LEU A 188 3.26 -28.85 -14.87
C LEU A 188 4.28 -29.77 -14.18
N MET A 189 5.07 -29.26 -13.23
CA MET A 189 5.98 -30.09 -12.42
C MET A 189 5.22 -31.16 -11.64
N PHE A 190 3.99 -30.86 -11.20
CA PHE A 190 3.12 -31.76 -10.46
C PHE A 190 2.47 -32.84 -11.33
N LEU A 191 2.01 -32.47 -12.53
CA LEU A 191 1.43 -33.42 -13.50
C LEU A 191 2.46 -34.44 -14.00
N LEU A 192 3.75 -34.09 -13.96
CA LEU A 192 4.85 -35.01 -14.26
C LEU A 192 5.08 -36.05 -13.15
N MET A 193 4.63 -35.79 -11.91
CA MET A 193 4.59 -36.77 -10.84
C MET A 193 3.27 -37.56 -10.95
N PHE A 194 3.25 -38.52 -11.87
CA PHE A 194 2.17 -39.48 -12.03
C PHE A 194 1.88 -40.22 -10.72
N PHE A 195 0.59 -40.33 -10.38
CA PHE A 195 0.11 -41.16 -9.29
C PHE A 195 -0.64 -42.35 -9.84
N ASP A 196 -0.06 -43.54 -9.69
CA ASP A 196 -0.76 -44.81 -9.89
C ASP A 196 -1.84 -45.03 -8.80
N ASN A 197 -1.77 -44.28 -7.69
CA ASN A 197 -2.65 -44.41 -6.54
C ASN A 197 -3.34 -43.08 -6.13
N LYS A 198 -4.67 -43.13 -5.93
CA LYS A 198 -5.49 -41.98 -5.50
C LYS A 198 -5.06 -41.39 -4.15
N PHE A 199 -4.53 -42.19 -3.23
CA PHE A 199 -4.11 -41.72 -1.91
C PHE A 199 -2.86 -40.83 -1.97
N GLU A 200 -1.89 -41.23 -2.79
CA GLU A 200 -0.67 -40.45 -3.02
C GLU A 200 -0.98 -39.12 -3.70
N ALA A 201 -1.89 -39.11 -4.67
CA ALA A 201 -2.35 -37.89 -5.31
C ALA A 201 -2.96 -36.88 -4.30
N LEU A 202 -3.68 -37.36 -3.29
CA LEU A 202 -4.27 -36.50 -2.26
C LEU A 202 -3.21 -35.92 -1.31
N ILE A 203 -2.24 -36.73 -0.88
CA ILE A 203 -1.10 -36.27 -0.08
C ILE A 203 -0.35 -35.16 -0.81
N VAL A 204 -0.13 -35.38 -2.10
CA VAL A 204 0.72 -34.50 -2.89
C VAL A 204 -0.05 -33.20 -3.22
N LEU A 205 -1.36 -33.26 -3.49
CA LEU A 205 -2.21 -32.06 -3.53
C LEU A 205 -2.15 -31.24 -2.23
N LEU A 206 -2.19 -31.88 -1.06
CA LEU A 206 -2.07 -31.21 0.23
C LEU A 206 -0.72 -30.48 0.37
N PHE A 207 0.37 -31.09 -0.13
CA PHE A 207 1.69 -30.45 -0.13
C PHE A 207 1.77 -29.21 -1.04
N VAL A 208 1.09 -29.19 -2.19
CA VAL A 208 1.00 -27.96 -3.02
C VAL A 208 0.34 -26.83 -2.25
N ILE A 209 -0.80 -27.15 -1.62
CA ILE A 209 -1.57 -26.17 -0.86
C ILE A 209 -0.71 -25.64 0.30
N LEU A 210 0.01 -26.54 0.98
CA LEU A 210 0.91 -26.16 2.06
C LEU A 210 2.08 -25.29 1.57
N SER A 211 2.74 -25.64 0.46
CA SER A 211 3.83 -24.83 -0.09
C SER A 211 3.36 -23.44 -0.50
N ILE A 212 2.14 -23.35 -1.04
CA ILE A 212 1.48 -22.09 -1.34
C ILE A 212 1.31 -21.22 -0.09
N ILE A 213 0.82 -21.81 1.01
CA ILE A 213 0.58 -21.11 2.27
C ILE A 213 1.90 -20.64 2.89
N ILE A 214 2.90 -21.52 2.96
CA ILE A 214 4.25 -21.22 3.48
C ILE A 214 4.86 -20.07 2.71
N GLY A 215 4.72 -20.13 1.40
CA GLY A 215 5.09 -19.07 0.50
C GLY A 215 4.44 -17.74 0.81
N LEU A 216 3.12 -17.69 0.78
CA LEU A 216 2.33 -16.53 1.17
C LEU A 216 2.81 -15.91 2.48
N PHE A 217 3.04 -16.76 3.47
CA PHE A 217 3.53 -16.37 4.78
C PHE A 217 4.92 -15.71 4.71
N TYR A 218 5.86 -16.27 3.93
CA TYR A 218 7.18 -15.66 3.72
C TYR A 218 7.09 -14.23 3.17
N ASN A 219 6.32 -14.01 2.10
CA ASN A 219 6.16 -12.68 1.50
C ASN A 219 5.50 -11.69 2.48
N ILE A 220 4.48 -12.12 3.22
CA ILE A 220 3.84 -11.32 4.27
C ILE A 220 4.86 -10.96 5.36
N LEU A 221 5.66 -11.92 5.82
CA LEU A 221 6.64 -11.70 6.88
C LEU A 221 7.67 -10.63 6.49
N ILE A 222 8.26 -10.75 5.30
CA ILE A 222 9.26 -9.79 4.81
C ILE A 222 8.64 -8.40 4.58
N THR A 223 7.52 -8.31 3.86
CA THR A 223 6.85 -7.02 3.62
C THR A 223 6.34 -6.37 4.90
N SER A 224 5.90 -7.15 5.89
CA SER A 224 5.51 -6.64 7.21
C SER A 224 6.71 -6.06 7.98
N TYR A 225 7.87 -6.70 7.87
CA TYR A 225 9.11 -6.18 8.46
C TYR A 225 9.47 -4.81 7.86
N ILE A 226 9.40 -4.67 6.53
CA ILE A 226 9.70 -3.41 5.82
C ILE A 226 8.68 -2.33 6.18
N TYR A 227 7.39 -2.69 6.25
CA TYR A 227 6.33 -1.79 6.67
C TYR A 227 6.54 -1.29 8.09
N LYS A 228 6.83 -2.19 9.03
CA LYS A 228 7.12 -1.85 10.43
C LYS A 228 8.33 -0.93 10.52
N LYS A 229 9.37 -1.16 9.72
CA LYS A 229 10.55 -0.28 9.67
C LYS A 229 10.20 1.12 9.15
N SER A 230 9.32 1.21 8.15
CA SER A 230 8.92 2.48 7.52
C SER A 230 7.95 3.30 8.37
N ASN A 231 6.99 2.64 9.04
CA ASN A 231 5.92 3.31 9.80
C ASN A 231 6.10 3.23 11.33
N LYS A 232 7.13 2.53 11.82
CA LYS A 232 7.38 2.20 13.25
C LYS A 232 6.30 1.32 13.91
N THR A 233 5.21 1.01 13.21
CA THR A 233 4.09 0.18 13.67
C THR A 233 3.62 -0.76 12.56
N LEU A 234 2.92 -1.84 12.94
CA LEU A 234 2.20 -2.73 12.02
C LEU A 234 0.70 -2.39 11.95
N LYS A 235 0.25 -1.35 12.66
CA LYS A 235 -1.13 -0.87 12.58
C LYS A 235 -1.45 -0.59 11.10
N HIS A 236 -2.61 -1.06 10.64
CA HIS A 236 -3.07 -0.92 9.25
C HIS A 236 -2.27 -1.64 8.16
N PHE A 237 -1.26 -2.47 8.49
CA PHE A 237 -0.48 -3.22 7.49
C PHE A 237 -1.37 -3.94 6.45
N PHE A 238 -2.31 -4.78 6.89
CA PHE A 238 -3.18 -5.52 5.97
C PHE A 238 -4.12 -4.63 5.15
N LYS A 239 -4.45 -3.42 5.63
CA LYS A 239 -5.24 -2.43 4.89
C LYS A 239 -4.46 -1.86 3.71
N HIS A 240 -3.13 -1.77 3.83
CA HIS A 240 -2.23 -1.21 2.83
C HIS A 240 -1.43 -2.26 2.04
N TYR A 241 -1.42 -3.52 2.48
CA TYR A 241 -0.61 -4.60 1.89
C TYR A 241 -0.77 -4.75 0.38
N GLY A 242 -2.02 -4.74 -0.11
CA GLY A 242 -2.31 -4.83 -1.55
C GLY A 242 -1.98 -3.56 -2.35
N LYS A 243 -1.48 -2.51 -1.70
CA LYS A 243 -1.24 -1.19 -2.30
C LYS A 243 0.23 -0.82 -2.41
N PHE A 244 1.16 -1.59 -1.83
CA PHE A 244 2.59 -1.24 -1.81
C PHE A 244 3.28 -1.17 -3.16
N HIS A 245 2.65 -1.71 -4.21
CA HIS A 245 3.21 -1.78 -5.56
C HIS A 245 2.21 -1.20 -6.56
N ILE A 246 2.57 -0.07 -7.16
CA ILE A 246 1.85 0.54 -8.28
C ILE A 246 2.64 0.34 -9.57
N ASP A 247 1.97 -0.19 -10.57
CA ASP A 247 2.45 -0.27 -11.94
C ASP A 247 1.77 0.80 -12.80
N VAL A 248 2.55 1.56 -13.57
CA VAL A 248 2.08 2.60 -14.49
C VAL A 248 2.59 2.33 -15.90
N GLY A 249 1.70 2.33 -16.89
CA GLY A 249 2.08 2.24 -18.31
C GLY A 249 2.57 0.86 -18.77
N TRP A 250 2.49 -0.16 -17.92
CA TRP A 250 2.76 -1.53 -18.33
C TRP A 250 1.61 -2.05 -19.20
N ASP A 251 1.90 -2.35 -20.47
CA ASP A 251 0.97 -3.11 -21.31
C ASP A 251 1.37 -4.58 -21.33
N ARG A 252 0.42 -5.42 -20.95
CA ARG A 252 0.65 -6.78 -20.49
C ARG A 252 -0.43 -7.68 -21.09
N TYR A 253 -0.08 -8.46 -22.12
CA TYR A 253 -1.05 -9.32 -22.81
C TYR A 253 -1.59 -10.39 -21.85
N SER A 254 -2.92 -10.51 -21.75
CA SER A 254 -3.58 -11.36 -20.75
C SER A 254 -4.01 -12.72 -21.26
N LYS A 255 -3.79 -13.04 -22.55
CA LYS A 255 -4.52 -14.16 -23.17
C LYS A 255 -3.91 -15.54 -22.95
N PHE A 256 -2.58 -15.70 -22.89
CA PHE A 256 -1.95 -16.99 -22.59
C PHE A 256 -0.57 -16.81 -21.94
N SER A 257 -0.53 -17.02 -20.61
CA SER A 257 0.57 -17.54 -19.77
C SER A 257 2.02 -17.01 -19.88
N TYR A 258 2.34 -16.03 -20.71
CA TYR A 258 3.63 -15.33 -20.66
C TYR A 258 3.40 -13.84 -20.88
N TYR A 259 3.69 -13.04 -19.85
CA TYR A 259 3.69 -11.58 -19.99
C TYR A 259 4.89 -11.16 -20.84
N ILE A 260 4.72 -11.24 -22.15
CA ILE A 260 5.57 -10.50 -23.08
C ILE A 260 5.18 -9.03 -22.88
N VAL A 261 6.14 -8.26 -22.36
CA VAL A 261 5.96 -6.82 -22.13
C VAL A 261 6.16 -6.12 -23.47
N GLU A 262 5.07 -5.65 -24.08
CA GLU A 262 5.14 -4.87 -25.32
C GLU A 262 5.60 -3.43 -25.07
N HIS A 263 5.25 -2.87 -23.90
CA HIS A 263 5.63 -1.51 -23.52
C HIS A 263 6.18 -1.47 -22.08
N LYS A 264 7.40 -0.93 -21.93
CA LYS A 264 8.06 -0.79 -20.62
C LYS A 264 7.38 0.32 -19.84
N GLY A 265 6.54 -0.06 -18.87
CA GLY A 265 6.03 0.83 -17.84
C GLY A 265 7.04 1.08 -16.72
N ILE A 266 6.59 1.72 -15.65
CA ILE A 266 7.34 1.88 -14.41
C ILE A 266 6.61 1.22 -13.24
N SER A 267 7.38 0.47 -12.44
CA SER A 267 6.93 -0.13 -11.19
C SER A 267 7.44 0.71 -10.03
N MET A 268 6.55 1.15 -9.16
CA MET A 268 6.87 1.94 -7.97
C MET A 268 6.49 1.16 -6.71
N PHE A 269 7.44 1.03 -5.81
CA PHE A 269 7.29 0.32 -4.55
C PHE A 269 7.42 1.29 -3.38
N TYR A 270 6.47 1.25 -2.46
CA TYR A 270 6.46 2.08 -1.26
C TYR A 270 5.79 1.34 -0.11
N PHE A 271 6.26 1.63 1.11
CA PHE A 271 5.81 0.93 2.31
C PHE A 271 5.34 1.89 3.41
N ASN A 272 5.43 3.20 3.19
CA ASN A 272 4.98 4.22 4.13
C ASN A 272 3.52 4.62 3.80
N GLU A 273 2.69 4.77 4.83
CA GLU A 273 1.30 5.23 4.70
C GLU A 273 1.22 6.65 4.13
N ASN A 274 2.15 7.54 4.48
CA ASN A 274 2.18 8.90 3.98
C ASN A 274 2.47 8.96 2.48
N ASP A 275 3.41 8.13 2.00
CA ASP A 275 3.73 8.01 0.57
C ASP A 275 2.49 7.59 -0.23
N TYR A 276 1.68 6.68 0.31
CA TYR A 276 0.41 6.31 -0.30
C TYR A 276 -0.57 7.48 -0.42
N LEU A 277 -0.71 8.27 0.65
CA LEU A 277 -1.60 9.43 0.66
C LEU A 277 -1.14 10.51 -0.35
N GLU A 278 0.16 10.74 -0.46
CA GLU A 278 0.74 11.65 -1.45
C GLU A 278 0.48 11.17 -2.88
N LEU A 279 0.76 9.89 -3.16
CA LEU A 279 0.50 9.29 -4.46
C LEU A 279 -0.98 9.35 -4.85
N LYS A 280 -1.87 9.05 -3.89
CA LYS A 280 -3.31 9.16 -4.10
C LYS A 280 -3.72 10.58 -4.50
N LYS A 281 -3.21 11.60 -3.78
CA LYS A 281 -3.48 13.00 -4.10
C LYS A 281 -2.91 13.38 -5.48
N TYR A 282 -1.70 12.93 -5.81
CA TYR A 282 -1.08 13.16 -7.11
C TYR A 282 -1.91 12.60 -8.26
N PHE A 283 -2.24 11.31 -8.24
CA PHE A 283 -3.00 10.68 -9.32
C PHE A 283 -4.40 11.29 -9.48
N GLN A 284 -5.04 11.67 -8.37
CA GLN A 284 -6.33 12.36 -8.41
C GLN A 284 -6.22 13.76 -9.03
N THR A 285 -5.15 14.50 -8.73
CA THR A 285 -5.03 15.91 -9.14
C THR A 285 -4.50 16.06 -10.57
N VAL A 286 -3.52 15.23 -10.94
CA VAL A 286 -2.77 15.34 -12.20
C VAL A 286 -3.39 14.49 -13.29
N HIS A 287 -3.81 13.27 -12.94
CA HIS A 287 -4.31 12.28 -13.90
C HIS A 287 -5.82 12.05 -13.81
N ASN A 288 -6.51 12.77 -12.90
CA ASN A 288 -7.94 12.60 -12.59
C ASN A 288 -8.34 11.14 -12.32
N LYS A 289 -7.47 10.37 -11.66
CA LYS A 289 -7.66 8.96 -11.32
C LYS A 289 -7.64 8.77 -9.81
N ASN A 290 -8.70 8.22 -9.25
CA ASN A 290 -8.82 7.89 -7.85
C ASN A 290 -8.26 6.49 -7.57
N LEU A 291 -7.11 6.40 -6.88
CA LEU A 291 -6.50 5.10 -6.58
C LEU A 291 -7.39 4.15 -5.76
N ASP A 292 -8.30 4.65 -4.93
CA ASP A 292 -9.17 3.78 -4.11
C ASP A 292 -10.45 3.32 -4.84
N LYS A 293 -10.94 4.12 -5.80
CA LYS A 293 -12.22 3.86 -6.49
C LYS A 293 -12.03 3.31 -7.90
N ASP A 294 -11.10 3.91 -8.65
CA ASP A 294 -10.95 3.67 -10.09
C ASP A 294 -9.99 2.50 -10.34
N ILE A 295 -9.07 2.26 -9.41
CA ILE A 295 -8.16 1.13 -9.45
C ILE A 295 -8.71 0.05 -8.54
N LYS A 296 -9.23 -1.01 -9.15
CA LYS A 296 -9.67 -2.17 -8.39
C LYS A 296 -8.45 -2.82 -7.72
N LEU A 297 -8.38 -2.71 -6.40
CA LEU A 297 -7.73 -3.76 -5.62
C LEU A 297 -8.48 -5.05 -5.92
N PHE A 298 -7.81 -5.97 -6.60
CA PHE A 298 -8.39 -7.28 -6.82
C PHE A 298 -8.61 -7.92 -5.45
N LYS A 299 -9.89 -8.02 -5.04
CA LYS A 299 -10.31 -8.72 -3.82
C LYS A 299 -10.13 -10.23 -4.05
N PHE A 300 -9.60 -10.92 -3.03
CA PHE A 300 -9.45 -12.37 -2.97
C PHE A 300 -10.82 -13.06 -3.02
#